data_AF-A0A533VM97-F1
#
_entry.id   AF-A0A533VM97-F1
#
_cell.length_a   1.000
_cell.length_b   1.000
_cell.length_c   1.000
_cell.angle_alpha   90.00
_cell.angle_beta   90.00
_cell.angle_gamma   90.00
#
_symmetry.space_group_name_H-M   'P 1'
#
loop_
_entity.id
_entity.type
_entity.pdbx_description
1 polymer ?
#
loop_
_entity_poly.entity_id
_entity_poly.type
_entity_poly.pdbx_seq_one_letter_code
_entity_poly.pdbx_strand_id
1 'polypeptide(L)'
;MSQSKETPPISDNIAKLRSIKYFTPARTIEEANSTIPKVDVIIENYIKALGPWKRENDTVQHASDSLWDLTRVTELKEGRNNTWDSTWDIAWKEASNSARDNYGWYGGSYISGESARDAARDAAKYAARYLAFESVKDKLNNVIPFGHIIELYSMGIRPTYFRMINSQEKFVVDFPMKIGTRFLLGCYVHGDKEILFTHEWKEYCTNLKPIKERETEERTLG
;
A
#
# COMPACT_ATOMS: atom_id res chain seq x y z
N MET A 1 -27.14 21.52 13.18
CA MET A 1 -27.46 20.81 11.92
C MET A 1 -26.27 19.92 11.62
N SER A 2 -26.40 18.61 11.89
CA SER A 2 -25.35 17.64 11.58
C SER A 2 -25.53 17.26 10.11
N GLN A 3 -24.59 17.66 9.25
CA GLN A 3 -24.55 17.14 7.89
C GLN A 3 -24.13 15.68 7.99
N SER A 4 -25.09 14.76 7.79
CA SER A 4 -24.77 13.37 7.50
C SER A 4 -23.89 13.37 6.25
N LYS A 5 -22.63 12.97 6.39
CA LYS A 5 -21.80 12.65 5.23
C LYS A 5 -22.46 11.45 4.57
N GLU A 6 -23.25 11.70 3.53
CA GLU A 6 -23.85 10.66 2.72
C GLU A 6 -22.73 9.75 2.20
N THR A 7 -22.91 8.45 2.41
CA THR A 7 -22.08 7.42 1.83
C THR A 7 -22.21 7.50 0.31
N PRO A 8 -21.13 7.75 -0.45
CA PRO A 8 -21.22 7.78 -1.90
C PRO A 8 -21.71 6.41 -2.40
N PRO A 9 -22.59 6.36 -3.42
CA PRO A 9 -23.08 5.12 -3.98
C PRO A 9 -21.91 4.26 -4.50
N ILE A 10 -22.08 2.94 -4.50
CA ILE A 10 -21.06 1.97 -4.93
C ILE A 10 -20.50 2.31 -6.33
N SER A 11 -21.32 2.90 -7.21
CA SER A 11 -20.92 3.41 -8.53
C SER A 11 -19.77 4.40 -8.48
N ASP A 12 -19.78 5.29 -7.50
CA ASP A 12 -18.81 6.39 -7.38
C ASP A 12 -17.47 5.87 -6.85
N ASN A 13 -17.52 4.89 -5.96
CA ASN A 13 -16.32 4.19 -5.48
C ASN A 13 -15.68 3.33 -6.59
N ILE A 14 -16.48 2.70 -7.47
CA ILE A 14 -15.95 2.02 -8.66
C ILE A 14 -15.29 3.01 -9.62
N ALA A 15 -15.93 4.16 -9.88
CA ALA A 15 -15.34 5.21 -10.71
C ALA A 15 -14.03 5.74 -10.13
N LYS A 16 -13.96 5.93 -8.80
CA LYS A 16 -12.74 6.26 -8.08
C LYS A 16 -11.65 5.21 -8.33
N LEU A 17 -11.92 3.93 -8.11
CA LEU A 17 -10.93 2.87 -8.32
C LEU A 17 -10.42 2.80 -9.77
N ARG A 18 -11.29 3.01 -10.77
CA ARG A 18 -10.89 3.10 -12.18
C ARG A 18 -9.99 4.29 -12.50
N SER A 19 -10.10 5.38 -11.74
CA SER A 19 -9.30 6.59 -11.95
C SER A 19 -7.90 6.51 -11.32
N ILE A 20 -7.65 5.51 -10.48
CA ILE A 20 -6.38 5.36 -9.78
C ILE A 20 -5.34 4.86 -10.75
N LYS A 21 -4.20 5.57 -10.82
CA LYS A 21 -3.09 5.13 -11.64
C LYS A 21 -2.37 3.92 -11.03
N TYR A 22 -2.48 3.65 -9.73
CA TYR A 22 -1.88 2.55 -8.94
C TYR A 22 -0.35 2.53 -8.92
N PHE A 23 0.27 2.75 -10.07
CA PHE A 23 1.69 2.84 -10.32
C PHE A 23 1.93 4.06 -11.21
N THR A 24 2.75 4.98 -10.75
CA THR A 24 3.23 6.14 -11.52
C THR A 24 4.62 5.87 -12.06
N PRO A 25 5.19 6.70 -12.95
CA PRO A 25 6.61 6.63 -13.25
C PRO A 25 7.48 6.67 -11.98
N ALA A 26 8.62 5.99 -12.02
CA ALA A 26 9.55 5.97 -10.90
C ALA A 26 10.12 7.36 -10.62
N ARG A 27 10.24 7.66 -9.32
CA ARG A 27 10.70 8.94 -8.79
C ARG A 27 12.21 8.96 -8.58
N THR A 28 12.81 10.14 -8.55
CA THR A 28 14.14 10.29 -7.92
C THR A 28 14.02 10.14 -6.39
N ILE A 29 15.15 10.01 -5.70
CA ILE A 29 15.13 9.96 -4.23
C ILE A 29 14.65 11.26 -3.61
N GLU A 30 15.00 12.40 -4.20
CA GLU A 30 14.59 13.72 -3.74
C GLU A 30 13.07 13.87 -3.86
N GLU A 31 12.49 13.46 -4.99
CA GLU A 31 11.05 13.45 -5.20
C GLU A 31 10.34 12.51 -4.21
N ALA A 32 10.86 11.30 -4.00
CA ALA A 32 10.28 10.36 -3.06
C ALA A 32 10.31 10.91 -1.62
N ASN A 33 11.47 11.39 -1.17
CA ASN A 33 11.64 11.99 0.15
C ASN A 33 10.76 13.23 0.36
N SER A 34 10.54 14.04 -0.69
CA SER A 34 9.65 15.21 -0.62
C SER A 34 8.19 14.85 -0.31
N THR A 35 7.77 13.61 -0.61
CA THR A 35 6.40 13.14 -0.38
C THR A 35 6.19 12.47 0.98
N ILE A 36 7.26 12.15 1.72
CA ILE A 36 7.20 11.47 3.02
C ILE A 36 6.23 12.15 4.00
N PRO A 37 6.26 13.48 4.21
CA PRO A 37 5.37 14.11 5.18
C PRO A 37 3.88 13.85 4.92
N LYS A 38 3.49 13.76 3.64
CA LYS A 38 2.10 13.42 3.27
C LYS A 38 1.82 11.93 3.51
N VAL A 39 2.78 11.07 3.20
CA VAL A 39 2.67 9.61 3.37
C VAL A 39 2.55 9.25 4.85
N ASP A 40 3.32 9.90 5.72
CA ASP A 40 3.21 9.73 7.18
C ASP A 40 1.80 10.04 7.67
N VAL A 41 1.24 11.19 7.29
CA VAL A 41 -0.13 11.55 7.68
C VAL A 41 -1.15 10.50 7.21
N ILE A 42 -0.99 9.93 6.02
CA ILE A 42 -1.88 8.87 5.52
C ILE A 42 -1.74 7.60 6.38
N ILE A 43 -0.51 7.21 6.71
CA ILE A 43 -0.23 6.03 7.53
C ILE A 43 -0.74 6.21 8.97
N GLU A 44 -0.51 7.36 9.59
CA GLU A 44 -1.03 7.68 10.92
C GLU A 44 -2.56 7.59 10.96
N ASN A 45 -3.23 8.15 9.94
CA ASN A 45 -4.68 8.07 9.83
C ASN A 45 -5.17 6.64 9.61
N TYR A 46 -4.46 5.83 8.82
CA TYR A 46 -4.75 4.41 8.66
C TYR A 46 -4.65 3.64 9.99
N ILE A 47 -3.55 3.81 10.71
CA ILE A 47 -3.32 3.17 12.02
C ILE A 47 -4.40 3.57 13.01
N LYS A 48 -4.71 4.87 13.08
CA LYS A 48 -5.76 5.39 13.96
C LYS A 48 -7.14 4.85 13.58
N ALA A 49 -7.44 4.77 12.29
CA ALA A 49 -8.70 4.24 11.79
C ALA A 49 -8.88 2.76 12.16
N LEU A 50 -7.81 1.97 12.26
CA LEU A 50 -7.86 0.57 12.71
C LEU A 50 -8.07 0.41 14.22
N GLY A 51 -7.87 1.46 15.02
CA GLY A 51 -7.97 1.44 16.48
C GLY A 51 -9.19 0.73 17.07
N PRO A 52 -10.42 0.95 16.57
CA PRO A 52 -11.63 0.30 17.08
C PRO A 52 -11.63 -1.24 16.99
N TRP A 53 -10.82 -1.81 16.09
CA TRP A 53 -10.73 -3.26 15.87
C TRP A 53 -9.48 -3.89 16.49
N LYS A 54 -8.60 -3.07 17.09
CA LYS A 54 -7.39 -3.54 17.75
C LYS A 54 -7.72 -3.98 19.18
N ARG A 55 -7.49 -5.26 19.47
CA ARG A 55 -7.65 -5.80 20.83
C ARG A 55 -6.46 -5.41 21.71
N GLU A 56 -6.67 -5.53 23.02
CA GLU A 56 -5.59 -5.39 24.01
C GLU A 56 -4.49 -6.43 23.73
N ASN A 57 -3.22 -6.01 23.77
CA ASN A 57 -2.03 -6.80 23.45
C ASN A 57 -1.91 -7.31 22.00
N ASP A 58 -2.79 -6.87 21.11
CA ASP A 58 -2.80 -7.30 19.72
C ASP A 58 -1.99 -6.38 18.79
N THR A 59 -1.65 -6.84 17.59
CA THR A 59 -0.98 -6.02 16.58
C THR A 59 -2.00 -5.22 15.75
N VAL A 60 -1.56 -4.10 15.17
CA VAL A 60 -2.34 -3.33 14.20
C VAL A 60 -2.57 -4.15 12.93
N GLN A 61 -1.61 -5.00 12.54
CA GLN A 61 -1.80 -5.98 11.47
C GLN A 61 -3.02 -6.88 11.73
N HIS A 62 -3.12 -7.47 12.92
CA HIS A 62 -4.22 -8.36 13.25
C HIS A 62 -5.56 -7.61 13.31
N ALA A 63 -5.56 -6.33 13.73
CA ALA A 63 -6.75 -5.49 13.60
C ALA A 63 -7.20 -5.32 12.14
N SER A 64 -6.25 -5.09 11.22
CA SER A 64 -6.53 -4.99 9.77
C SER A 64 -7.08 -6.29 9.19
N ASP A 65 -6.48 -7.43 9.54
CA ASP A 65 -6.90 -8.74 9.05
C ASP A 65 -8.27 -9.16 9.63
N SER A 66 -8.48 -8.94 10.93
CA SER A 66 -9.78 -9.16 11.59
C SER A 66 -10.89 -8.32 10.98
N LEU A 67 -10.59 -7.05 10.66
CA LEU A 67 -11.54 -6.17 10.00
C LEU A 67 -11.93 -6.68 8.61
N TRP A 68 -10.95 -7.20 7.86
CA TRP A 68 -11.21 -7.81 6.57
C TRP A 68 -12.12 -9.04 6.69
N ASP A 69 -11.84 -9.94 7.64
CA ASP A 69 -12.69 -11.12 7.86
C ASP A 69 -14.11 -10.74 8.28
N LEU A 70 -14.24 -9.75 9.17
CA LEU A 70 -15.55 -9.22 9.58
C LEU A 70 -16.32 -8.62 8.40
N THR A 71 -15.62 -7.91 7.51
CA THR A 71 -16.20 -7.34 6.29
C THR A 71 -16.80 -8.43 5.41
N ARG A 72 -16.03 -9.49 5.12
CA ARG A 72 -16.48 -10.62 4.31
C ARG A 72 -17.71 -11.29 4.91
N VAL A 73 -17.69 -11.57 6.21
CA VAL A 73 -18.82 -12.19 6.91
C VAL A 73 -20.06 -11.30 6.84
N THR A 74 -19.88 -9.98 6.94
CA THR A 74 -20.98 -9.02 6.89
C THR A 74 -21.57 -8.92 5.48
N GLU A 75 -20.74 -8.87 4.43
CA GLU A 75 -21.23 -8.89 3.04
C GLU A 75 -22.07 -10.14 2.76
N LEU A 76 -21.62 -11.31 3.19
CA LEU A 76 -22.37 -12.57 3.04
C LEU A 76 -23.72 -12.52 3.76
N LYS A 77 -23.76 -11.96 4.98
CA LYS A 77 -25.02 -11.80 5.74
C LYS A 77 -26.00 -10.83 5.09
N GLU A 78 -25.49 -9.79 4.42
CA GLU A 78 -26.28 -8.80 3.70
C GLU A 78 -26.62 -9.26 2.26
N GLY A 79 -26.32 -10.52 1.90
CA GLY A 79 -26.62 -11.09 0.58
C GLY A 79 -25.77 -10.54 -0.56
N ARG A 80 -24.63 -9.91 -0.25
CA ARG A 80 -23.72 -9.29 -1.22
C ARG A 80 -22.65 -10.28 -1.64
N ASN A 81 -23.02 -11.16 -2.56
CA ASN A 81 -22.07 -12.09 -3.17
C ASN A 81 -21.36 -11.39 -4.35
N ASN A 82 -20.05 -11.58 -4.49
CA ASN A 82 -19.22 -11.15 -5.63
C ASN A 82 -18.76 -9.68 -5.67
N THR A 83 -18.97 -8.85 -4.63
CA THR A 83 -18.38 -7.49 -4.59
C THR A 83 -16.85 -7.57 -4.70
N TRP A 84 -16.25 -8.53 -4.00
CA TRP A 84 -14.82 -8.79 -4.04
C TRP A 84 -14.32 -9.12 -5.45
N ASP A 85 -14.89 -10.16 -6.08
CA ASP A 85 -14.42 -10.66 -7.38
C ASP A 85 -14.57 -9.59 -8.48
N SER A 86 -15.73 -8.93 -8.53
CA SER A 86 -15.99 -7.89 -9.54
C SER A 86 -15.09 -6.66 -9.37
N THR A 87 -14.77 -6.28 -8.13
CA THR A 87 -13.81 -5.19 -7.87
C THR A 87 -12.39 -5.61 -8.19
N TRP A 88 -12.04 -6.85 -7.85
CA TRP A 88 -10.71 -7.38 -8.12
C TRP A 88 -10.42 -7.34 -9.61
N ASP A 89 -11.34 -7.77 -10.47
CA ASP A 89 -11.17 -7.73 -11.93
C ASP A 89 -10.93 -6.31 -12.46
N ILE A 90 -11.72 -5.34 -11.97
CA ILE A 90 -11.58 -3.93 -12.37
C ILE A 90 -10.23 -3.38 -11.93
N ALA A 91 -9.90 -3.53 -10.65
CA ALA A 91 -8.67 -2.98 -10.10
C ALA A 91 -7.43 -3.70 -10.65
N TRP A 92 -7.53 -5.02 -10.90
CA TRP A 92 -6.49 -5.80 -11.55
C TRP A 92 -6.19 -5.27 -12.94
N LYS A 93 -7.20 -5.00 -13.75
CA LYS A 93 -7.00 -4.42 -15.09
C LYS A 93 -6.26 -3.08 -15.03
N GLU A 94 -6.67 -2.17 -14.16
CA GLU A 94 -6.04 -0.85 -14.08
C GLU A 94 -4.62 -0.92 -13.48
N ALA A 95 -4.44 -1.65 -12.39
CA ALA A 95 -3.15 -1.83 -11.73
C ALA A 95 -2.14 -2.59 -12.61
N SER A 96 -2.60 -3.58 -13.38
CA SER A 96 -1.75 -4.33 -14.31
C SER A 96 -1.27 -3.47 -15.46
N ASN A 97 -2.16 -2.70 -16.07
CA ASN A 97 -1.81 -1.80 -17.17
C ASN A 97 -0.79 -0.77 -16.71
N SER A 98 -1.03 -0.10 -15.59
CA SER A 98 -0.10 0.93 -15.11
C SER A 98 1.25 0.37 -14.64
N ALA A 99 1.27 -0.81 -14.00
CA ALA A 99 2.52 -1.49 -13.66
C ALA A 99 3.32 -1.82 -14.92
N ARG A 100 2.66 -2.42 -15.93
CA ARG A 100 3.30 -2.77 -17.21
C ARG A 100 3.82 -1.54 -17.95
N ASP A 101 3.01 -0.50 -18.04
CA ASP A 101 3.34 0.68 -18.85
C ASP A 101 4.49 1.50 -18.24
N ASN A 102 4.69 1.44 -16.91
CA ASN A 102 5.78 2.16 -16.23
C ASN A 102 7.03 1.30 -15.97
N TYR A 103 6.88 0.00 -15.73
CA TYR A 103 7.98 -0.88 -15.26
C TYR A 103 8.20 -2.11 -16.13
N GLY A 104 7.31 -2.38 -17.08
CA GLY A 104 7.22 -3.66 -17.76
C GLY A 104 6.71 -4.77 -16.82
N TRP A 105 6.36 -5.92 -17.39
CA TRP A 105 6.06 -7.12 -16.58
C TRP A 105 7.32 -7.72 -15.96
N TYR A 106 8.45 -7.49 -16.62
CA TYR A 106 9.77 -7.97 -16.28
C TYR A 106 10.67 -6.74 -16.31
N GLY A 107 10.81 -6.05 -15.19
CA GLY A 107 11.80 -5.00 -15.05
C GLY A 107 13.19 -5.61 -15.22
N GLY A 108 13.69 -5.66 -16.46
CA GLY A 108 14.95 -6.30 -16.84
C GLY A 108 14.94 -7.83 -16.71
N SER A 109 15.02 -8.53 -17.85
CA SER A 109 15.43 -9.96 -17.99
C SER A 109 14.85 -10.97 -16.99
N TYR A 110 13.88 -11.77 -17.47
CA TYR A 110 13.45 -13.10 -16.97
C TYR A 110 14.27 -13.64 -15.79
N ILE A 111 13.69 -13.75 -14.59
CA ILE A 111 13.98 -14.76 -13.53
C ILE A 111 13.00 -14.57 -12.36
N SER A 112 12.54 -15.68 -11.79
CA SER A 112 11.62 -15.87 -10.67
C SER A 112 11.75 -14.90 -9.47
N GLY A 113 10.65 -14.23 -9.13
CA GLY A 113 10.38 -13.53 -7.86
C GLY A 113 9.24 -12.50 -8.00
N GLU A 114 8.81 -11.86 -6.90
CA GLU A 114 7.71 -10.86 -6.92
C GLU A 114 7.98 -9.81 -8.02
N SER A 115 7.07 -9.71 -8.97
CA SER A 115 7.21 -8.80 -10.11
C SER A 115 6.32 -7.58 -9.91
N ALA A 116 6.45 -6.55 -10.77
CA ALA A 116 5.47 -5.46 -10.83
C ALA A 116 4.03 -6.01 -11.00
N ARG A 117 3.89 -7.23 -11.54
CA ARG A 117 2.64 -8.00 -11.57
C ARG A 117 2.10 -8.38 -10.20
N ASP A 118 2.95 -8.84 -9.30
CA ASP A 118 2.53 -9.26 -7.97
C ASP A 118 2.16 -8.04 -7.11
N ALA A 119 2.90 -6.94 -7.26
CA ALA A 119 2.50 -5.65 -6.70
C ALA A 119 1.13 -5.19 -7.25
N ALA A 120 0.85 -5.38 -8.54
CA ALA A 120 -0.45 -5.07 -9.13
C ALA A 120 -1.57 -6.00 -8.61
N ARG A 121 -1.27 -7.26 -8.32
CA ARG A 121 -2.23 -8.18 -7.67
C ARG A 121 -2.57 -7.71 -6.27
N ASP A 122 -1.59 -7.26 -5.50
CA ASP A 122 -1.82 -6.74 -4.15
C ASP A 122 -2.62 -5.43 -4.18
N ALA A 123 -2.33 -4.55 -5.14
CA ALA A 123 -3.13 -3.35 -5.37
C ALA A 123 -4.60 -3.68 -5.66
N ALA A 124 -4.85 -4.67 -6.52
CA ALA A 124 -6.20 -5.15 -6.82
C ALA A 124 -6.90 -5.74 -5.59
N LYS A 125 -6.18 -6.52 -4.77
CA LYS A 125 -6.70 -7.06 -3.51
C LYS A 125 -7.13 -5.92 -2.57
N TYR A 126 -6.29 -4.91 -2.35
CA TYR A 126 -6.64 -3.80 -1.45
C TYR A 126 -7.78 -2.93 -1.99
N ALA A 127 -7.86 -2.73 -3.30
CA ALA A 127 -9.01 -2.09 -3.94
C ALA A 127 -10.31 -2.85 -3.70
N ALA A 128 -10.26 -4.18 -3.81
CA ALA A 128 -11.41 -5.04 -3.52
C ALA A 128 -11.76 -5.05 -2.02
N ARG A 129 -10.78 -5.02 -1.10
CA ARG A 129 -11.03 -4.85 0.35
C ARG A 129 -11.73 -3.52 0.63
N TYR A 130 -11.28 -2.44 -0.01
CA TYR A 130 -11.88 -1.12 0.13
C TYR A 130 -13.35 -1.11 -0.31
N LEU A 131 -13.67 -1.62 -1.51
CA LEU A 131 -15.05 -1.58 -1.99
C LEU A 131 -15.97 -2.50 -1.19
N ALA A 132 -15.50 -3.70 -0.86
CA ALA A 132 -16.21 -4.63 0.02
C ALA A 132 -16.55 -3.96 1.37
N PHE A 133 -15.59 -3.25 1.97
CA PHE A 133 -15.80 -2.52 3.21
C PHE A 133 -16.80 -1.38 3.04
N GLU A 134 -16.63 -0.52 2.04
CA GLU A 134 -17.55 0.59 1.74
C GLU A 134 -18.98 0.10 1.56
N SER A 135 -19.14 -1.10 0.98
CA SER A 135 -20.43 -1.77 0.79
C SER A 135 -21.17 -2.00 2.11
N VAL A 136 -20.46 -2.35 3.20
CA VAL A 136 -21.08 -2.70 4.50
C VAL A 136 -20.67 -1.79 5.66
N LYS A 137 -20.03 -0.63 5.39
CA LYS A 137 -19.45 0.22 6.44
C LYS A 137 -20.44 0.73 7.48
N ASP A 138 -21.71 0.89 7.12
CA ASP A 138 -22.77 1.30 8.06
C ASP A 138 -23.01 0.24 9.15
N LYS A 139 -22.60 -1.01 8.91
CA LYS A 139 -22.58 -2.10 9.90
C LYS A 139 -21.26 -2.19 10.67
N LEU A 140 -20.22 -1.49 10.21
CA LEU A 140 -18.83 -1.59 10.68
C LEU A 140 -18.30 -0.22 11.14
N ASN A 141 -19.04 0.42 12.06
CA ASN A 141 -18.66 1.66 12.73
C ASN A 141 -18.44 2.89 11.80
N ASN A 142 -18.73 2.78 10.51
CA ASN A 142 -18.60 3.84 9.49
C ASN A 142 -17.22 4.53 9.44
N VAL A 143 -16.16 3.87 9.92
CA VAL A 143 -14.77 4.29 9.78
C VAL A 143 -14.18 3.49 8.63
N ILE A 144 -13.43 4.11 7.70
CA ILE A 144 -12.97 3.44 6.46
C ILE A 144 -11.43 3.34 6.42
N PRO A 145 -10.81 2.38 7.13
CA PRO A 145 -9.34 2.28 7.16
C PRO A 145 -8.73 2.04 5.78
N PHE A 146 -9.33 1.15 4.98
CA PHE A 146 -8.79 0.79 3.66
C PHE A 146 -8.78 1.97 2.67
N GLY A 147 -9.56 3.03 2.92
CA GLY A 147 -9.52 4.25 2.10
C GLY A 147 -8.15 4.93 2.11
N HIS A 148 -7.42 4.87 3.22
CA HIS A 148 -6.06 5.42 3.34
C HIS A 148 -5.04 4.60 2.54
N ILE A 149 -5.20 3.27 2.49
CA ILE A 149 -4.38 2.40 1.64
C ILE A 149 -4.58 2.73 0.15
N ILE A 150 -5.82 3.01 -0.25
CA ILE A 150 -6.16 3.45 -1.61
C ILE A 150 -5.58 4.82 -1.92
N GLU A 151 -5.45 5.70 -0.93
CA GLU A 151 -4.77 6.99 -1.11
C GLU A 151 -3.28 6.81 -1.43
N LEU A 152 -2.59 5.87 -0.78
CA LEU A 152 -1.19 5.53 -1.11
C LEU A 152 -1.05 5.05 -2.56
N TYR A 153 -1.94 4.16 -3.02
CA TYR A 153 -1.97 3.72 -4.42
C TYR A 153 -2.30 4.85 -5.40
N SER A 154 -3.14 5.82 -5.02
CA SER A 154 -3.40 7.01 -5.83
C SER A 154 -2.16 7.88 -6.01
N MET A 155 -1.24 7.82 -5.05
CA MET A 155 0.07 8.45 -5.10
C MET A 155 1.12 7.58 -5.80
N GLY A 156 0.78 6.40 -6.33
CA GLY A 156 1.74 5.49 -6.95
C GLY A 156 2.78 4.95 -5.97
N ILE A 157 2.39 4.78 -4.70
CA ILE A 157 3.20 4.22 -3.61
C ILE A 157 2.61 2.86 -3.26
N ARG A 158 3.47 1.85 -3.10
CA ARG A 158 3.05 0.48 -2.79
C ARG A 158 3.05 0.31 -1.27
N PRO A 159 1.88 0.26 -0.60
CA PRO A 159 1.82 -0.21 0.77
C PRO A 159 2.26 -1.67 0.85
N THR A 160 3.04 -2.02 1.88
CA THR A 160 3.42 -3.41 2.13
C THR A 160 2.64 -3.94 3.32
N TYR A 161 3.20 -3.89 4.52
CA TYR A 161 2.60 -4.45 5.73
C TYR A 161 3.21 -3.85 6.98
N PHE A 162 2.58 -4.15 8.12
CA PHE A 162 3.17 -3.87 9.41
C PHE A 162 4.32 -4.82 9.72
N ARG A 163 5.40 -4.30 10.28
CA ARG A 163 6.58 -5.06 10.70
C ARG A 163 7.03 -4.66 12.10
N MET A 164 7.55 -5.62 12.84
CA MET A 164 8.26 -5.34 14.09
C MET A 164 9.68 -4.85 13.78
N ILE A 165 9.97 -3.60 14.13
CA ILE A 165 11.27 -2.96 13.98
C ILE A 165 11.63 -2.32 15.31
N ASN A 166 12.76 -2.71 15.92
CA ASN A 166 13.19 -2.25 17.24
C ASN A 166 12.08 -2.38 18.30
N SER A 167 11.40 -3.53 18.32
CA SER A 167 10.27 -3.84 19.22
C SER A 167 9.04 -2.94 19.07
N GLN A 168 8.95 -2.16 17.99
CA GLN A 168 7.78 -1.37 17.63
C GLN A 168 7.18 -1.88 16.34
N GLU A 169 5.85 -2.00 16.30
CA GLU A 169 5.15 -2.28 15.06
C GLU A 169 5.09 -1.00 14.22
N LYS A 170 5.68 -1.05 13.02
CA LYS A 170 5.72 0.06 12.07
C LYS A 170 5.16 -0.36 10.73
N PHE A 171 4.43 0.54 10.08
CA PHE A 171 3.95 0.30 8.73
C PHE A 171 5.05 0.62 7.71
N VAL A 172 5.19 -0.23 6.70
CA VAL A 172 6.18 -0.08 5.66
C VAL A 172 5.49 0.18 4.33
N VAL A 173 6.09 1.06 3.52
CA VAL A 173 5.66 1.33 2.15
C VAL A 173 6.86 1.39 1.23
N ASP A 174 6.67 0.94 0.00
CA ASP A 174 7.67 0.95 -1.05
C ASP A 174 7.39 2.10 -2.04
N PHE A 175 8.42 2.89 -2.31
CA PHE A 175 8.43 3.93 -3.33
C PHE A 175 9.06 3.38 -4.59
N PRO A 176 8.34 3.30 -5.71
CA PRO A 176 8.96 3.05 -7.00
C PRO A 176 9.93 4.19 -7.36
N MET A 177 11.20 3.84 -7.52
CA MET A 177 12.31 4.78 -7.65
C MET A 177 13.21 4.43 -8.83
N LYS A 178 13.84 5.48 -9.37
CA LYS A 178 14.87 5.37 -10.40
C LYS A 178 16.20 5.79 -9.78
N ILE A 179 17.12 4.84 -9.69
CA ILE A 179 18.49 5.06 -9.19
C ILE A 179 19.45 4.72 -10.32
N GLY A 180 20.08 5.74 -10.89
CA GLY A 180 20.85 5.62 -12.12
C GLY A 180 19.97 5.09 -13.27
N THR A 181 20.36 3.94 -13.84
CA THR A 181 19.61 3.26 -14.91
C THR A 181 18.63 2.20 -14.42
N ARG A 182 18.54 1.98 -13.10
CA ARG A 182 17.75 0.89 -12.50
C ARG A 182 16.44 1.39 -11.91
N PHE A 183 15.40 0.56 -12.01
CA PHE A 183 14.15 0.73 -11.29
C PHE A 183 14.16 -0.15 -10.04
N LEU A 184 14.09 0.50 -8.88
CA LEU A 184 14.15 -0.15 -7.56
C LEU A 184 12.97 0.33 -6.71
N LEU A 185 12.76 -0.33 -5.57
CA LEU A 185 11.82 0.08 -4.56
C LEU A 185 12.59 0.71 -3.40
N GLY A 186 12.32 1.97 -3.09
CA GLY A 186 12.77 2.63 -1.87
C GLY A 186 11.87 2.24 -0.69
N CYS A 187 12.45 1.57 0.30
CA CYS A 187 11.73 1.09 1.47
C CYS A 187 11.63 2.22 2.50
N TYR A 188 10.42 2.69 2.75
CA TYR A 188 10.13 3.67 3.79
C TYR A 188 9.46 3.00 4.98
N VAL A 189 10.00 3.27 6.17
CA VAL A 189 9.44 2.82 7.44
C VAL A 189 8.81 4.03 8.13
N HIS A 190 7.54 3.91 8.51
CA HIS A 190 6.81 4.99 9.17
C HIS A 190 7.56 5.60 10.36
N GLY A 191 7.68 6.94 10.35
CA GLY A 191 8.40 7.72 11.35
C GLY A 191 9.90 7.90 11.08
N ASP A 192 10.44 7.33 9.99
CA ASP A 192 11.77 7.66 9.52
C ASP A 192 11.75 9.02 8.80
N LYS A 193 12.88 9.74 8.81
CA LYS A 193 12.99 11.08 8.20
C LYS A 193 13.12 11.04 6.68
N GLU A 194 13.73 9.99 6.14
CA GLU A 194 14.01 9.82 4.72
C GLU A 194 14.10 8.33 4.37
N ILE A 195 13.99 8.01 3.07
CA ILE A 195 14.25 6.67 2.55
C ILE A 195 15.76 6.44 2.53
N LEU A 196 16.20 5.43 3.29
CA LEU A 196 17.62 5.09 3.42
C LEU A 196 18.02 3.81 2.68
N PHE A 197 17.03 2.98 2.32
CA PHE A 197 17.25 1.66 1.78
C PHE A 197 16.42 1.39 0.54
N THR A 198 16.95 0.54 -0.34
CA THR A 198 16.26 0.02 -1.52
C THR A 198 16.28 -1.49 -1.59
N HIS A 199 15.40 -2.05 -2.38
CA HIS A 199 15.46 -3.45 -2.80
C HIS A 199 14.89 -3.62 -4.21
N GLU A 200 15.15 -4.78 -4.81
CA GLU A 200 14.50 -5.15 -6.07
C GLU A 200 13.04 -5.55 -5.84
N TRP A 201 12.21 -5.43 -6.87
CA TRP A 201 10.79 -5.84 -6.83
C TRP A 201 10.62 -7.30 -6.37
N LYS A 202 11.56 -8.16 -6.75
CA LYS A 202 11.57 -9.59 -6.43
C LYS A 202 12.09 -9.92 -5.04
N GLU A 203 12.68 -8.95 -4.36
CA GLU A 203 13.27 -9.12 -3.04
C GLU A 203 12.24 -8.70 -1.99
N TYR A 204 12.04 -9.55 -0.97
CA TYR A 204 11.41 -9.10 0.26
C TYR A 204 12.31 -8.04 0.92
N CYS A 205 11.73 -7.14 1.72
CA CYS A 205 12.48 -6.09 2.45
C CYS A 205 13.44 -6.66 3.53
N THR A 206 13.89 -7.91 3.42
CA THR A 206 14.99 -8.53 4.17
C THR A 206 16.34 -8.35 3.46
N ASN A 207 16.35 -8.06 2.15
CA ASN A 207 17.57 -7.88 1.37
C ASN A 207 17.79 -6.40 1.00
N LEU A 208 17.69 -5.53 2.01
CA LEU A 208 17.81 -4.08 1.84
C LEU A 208 19.25 -3.67 1.50
N LYS A 209 19.40 -2.80 0.50
CA LYS A 209 20.67 -2.17 0.11
C LYS A 209 20.62 -0.69 0.47
N PRO A 210 21.63 -0.15 1.16
CA PRO A 210 21.67 1.26 1.49
C PRO A 210 21.76 2.11 0.21
N ILE A 211 21.10 3.27 0.19
CA ILE A 211 21.08 4.14 -1.01
C ILE A 211 22.36 4.96 -1.15
N LYS A 212 22.86 5.49 -0.04
CA LYS A 212 24.22 6.00 0.05
C LYS A 212 25.08 4.81 0.40
N GLU A 213 26.04 4.45 -0.45
CA GLU A 213 27.19 3.70 0.05
C GLU A 213 27.65 4.47 1.29
N ARG A 214 27.73 3.81 2.46
CA ARG A 214 28.62 4.37 3.48
C ARG A 214 29.93 4.50 2.73
N GLU A 215 30.41 5.73 2.57
CA GLU A 215 31.80 5.95 2.21
C GLU A 215 32.58 4.95 3.05
N THR A 216 33.25 4.03 2.37
CA THR A 216 34.33 3.27 2.94
C THR A 216 35.23 4.27 3.67
N GLU A 217 35.07 4.40 4.97
CA GLU A 217 36.24 4.43 5.84
C GLU A 217 36.76 2.97 5.77
N GLU A 218 37.57 2.54 4.78
CA GLU A 218 38.91 3.06 4.51
C GLU A 218 39.42 4.03 5.59
N ARG A 219 39.39 3.54 6.83
CA ARG A 219 40.59 3.61 7.66
C ARG A 219 41.69 2.82 6.98
N THR A 220 42.24 3.40 5.92
CA THR A 220 43.62 3.17 5.57
C THR A 220 44.39 4.40 6.04
N LEU A 221 45.19 4.16 7.08
CA LEU A 221 46.31 4.96 7.59
C LEU A 221 45.97 6.05 8.62
N GLY A 222 45.89 5.58 9.87
CA GLY A 222 46.35 6.25 11.08
C GLY A 222 46.85 5.20 12.07
#